data_AF-A0A662EP62-F1
#
_entry.id   AF-A0A662EP62-F1
#
_cell.length_a   1.000
_cell.length_b   1.000
_cell.length_c   1.000
_cell.angle_alpha   90.00
_cell.angle_beta   90.00
_cell.angle_gamma   90.00
#
_symmetry.space_group_name_H-M   'P 1'
#
loop_
_entity.id
_entity.type
_entity.pdbx_description
1 polymer ?
#
loop_
_entity_poly.entity_id
_entity_poly.type
_entity_poly.pdbx_seq_one_letter_code
_entity_poly.pdbx_strand_id
1 'polypeptide(L)'
;MIGMLKDFLLLAGQSILHRKMRSWLTVIGVFIGITAVVALISIGLGLNKTIDEQVSKVFGVDTFMLVSEGAFGPGRNGGAASEYALDLDALRSIDGVKVAAALRERTGFVVGPTGPDGKAKQGFLTVMGLSSELMTDFSSFTGPLDV
;
A
#
# COMPACT_ATOMS: atom_id res chain seq x y z
N MET A 1 -54.37 13.05 -17.05
CA MET A 1 -53.44 12.71 -15.94
C MET A 1 -52.04 13.31 -16.14
N ILE A 2 -51.39 13.10 -17.30
CA ILE A 2 -50.06 13.69 -17.60
C ILE A 2 -50.04 15.23 -17.59
N GLY A 3 -51.14 15.89 -18.02
CA GLY A 3 -51.25 17.36 -18.02
C GLY A 3 -51.25 17.96 -16.62
N MET A 4 -52.08 17.43 -15.71
CA MET A 4 -52.11 17.88 -14.31
C MET A 4 -50.76 17.76 -13.62
N LEU A 5 -50.00 16.68 -13.87
CA LEU A 5 -48.67 16.52 -13.26
C LEU A 5 -47.68 17.60 -13.74
N LYS A 6 -47.75 17.97 -15.02
CA LYS A 6 -46.94 19.07 -15.58
C LYS A 6 -47.32 20.41 -14.96
N ASP A 7 -48.62 20.66 -14.77
CA ASP A 7 -49.10 21.91 -14.17
C ASP A 7 -48.62 22.04 -12.71
N PHE A 8 -48.67 20.95 -11.93
CA PHE A 8 -48.12 20.93 -10.57
C PHE A 8 -46.60 21.16 -10.53
N LEU A 9 -45.83 20.56 -11.45
CA LEU A 9 -44.39 20.76 -11.55
C LEU A 9 -44.05 22.21 -11.96
N LEU A 10 -44.81 22.81 -12.87
CA LEU A 10 -44.67 24.20 -13.29
C LEU A 10 -44.94 25.17 -12.12
N LEU A 11 -46.03 24.95 -11.38
CA LEU A 11 -46.40 25.75 -10.21
C LEU A 11 -45.37 25.64 -9.08
N ALA A 12 -44.89 24.43 -8.80
CA ALA A 12 -43.84 24.19 -7.82
C ALA A 12 -42.53 24.88 -8.23
N GLY A 13 -42.11 24.75 -9.50
CA GLY A 13 -40.93 25.40 -10.04
C GLY A 13 -41.00 26.94 -9.93
N GLN A 14 -42.12 27.54 -10.31
CA GLN A 14 -42.32 28.99 -10.16
C GLN A 14 -42.26 29.46 -8.71
N SER A 15 -42.84 28.70 -7.79
CA SER A 15 -42.83 29.00 -6.35
C SER A 15 -41.42 28.96 -5.75
N ILE A 16 -40.61 27.99 -6.19
CA ILE A 16 -39.19 27.86 -5.81
C ILE A 16 -38.36 29.04 -6.35
N LEU A 17 -38.57 29.42 -7.62
CA LEU A 17 -37.91 30.57 -8.24
C LEU A 17 -38.31 31.92 -7.65
N HIS A 18 -39.47 32.03 -6.99
CA HIS A 18 -39.93 33.27 -6.36
C HIS A 18 -39.10 33.61 -5.10
N ARG A 19 -38.58 32.60 -4.39
CA ARG A 19 -37.71 32.76 -3.21
C ARG A 19 -36.30 32.21 -3.46
N LYS A 20 -35.61 32.83 -4.42
CA LYS A 20 -34.28 32.41 -4.91
C LYS A 20 -33.27 32.15 -3.80
N MET A 21 -33.04 33.10 -2.88
CA MET A 21 -32.04 32.97 -1.81
C MET A 21 -32.26 31.77 -0.89
N ARG A 22 -33.49 31.62 -0.38
CA ARG A 22 -33.82 30.55 0.57
C ARG A 22 -33.74 29.18 -0.10
N SER A 23 -34.30 29.06 -1.30
CA SER A 23 -34.26 27.82 -2.08
C SER A 23 -32.81 27.44 -2.43
N TRP A 24 -32.01 28.38 -2.92
CA TRP A 24 -30.61 28.12 -3.27
C TRP A 24 -29.79 27.64 -2.09
N LEU A 25 -29.92 28.28 -0.92
CA LEU A 25 -29.16 27.90 0.26
C LEU A 25 -29.53 26.49 0.75
N THR A 26 -30.82 26.09 0.66
CA THR A 26 -31.24 24.73 1.01
C THR A 26 -30.72 23.68 0.04
N VAL A 27 -30.71 23.96 -1.27
CA VAL A 27 -30.19 23.03 -2.28
C VAL A 27 -28.69 22.84 -2.12
N ILE A 28 -27.94 23.94 -1.92
CA ILE A 28 -26.49 23.88 -1.66
C ILE A 28 -26.20 23.10 -0.39
N GLY A 29 -26.95 23.32 0.69
CA GLY A 29 -26.74 22.61 1.95
C GLY A 29 -26.87 21.09 1.80
N VAL A 30 -27.94 20.62 1.13
CA VAL A 30 -28.14 19.19 0.87
C VAL A 30 -27.06 18.65 -0.07
N PHE A 31 -26.69 19.41 -1.11
CA PHE A 31 -25.66 19.01 -2.06
C PHE A 31 -24.28 18.84 -1.39
N ILE A 32 -23.84 19.84 -0.62
CA ILE A 32 -22.58 19.77 0.13
C ILE A 32 -22.63 18.62 1.16
N GLY A 33 -23.76 18.44 1.86
CA GLY A 33 -23.91 17.35 2.83
C GLY A 33 -23.73 15.96 2.20
N ILE A 34 -24.44 15.68 1.10
CA ILE A 34 -24.36 14.37 0.43
C ILE A 34 -22.96 14.16 -0.17
N THR A 35 -22.40 15.18 -0.82
CA THR A 35 -21.06 15.08 -1.43
C THR A 35 -19.98 14.83 -0.38
N ALA A 36 -20.03 15.47 0.79
CA ALA A 36 -19.07 15.25 1.87
C ALA A 36 -19.13 13.81 2.42
N VAL A 37 -20.33 13.28 2.63
CA VAL A 37 -20.52 11.90 3.12
C VAL A 37 -20.01 10.89 2.08
N VAL A 38 -20.37 11.06 0.80
CA VAL A 38 -19.91 10.15 -0.27
C VAL A 38 -18.40 10.22 -0.44
N ALA A 39 -17.80 11.42 -0.40
CA ALA A 39 -16.36 11.59 -0.49
C ALA A 39 -15.63 10.89 0.66
N LEU A 40 -16.12 11.05 1.90
CA LEU A 40 -15.53 10.40 3.07
C LEU A 40 -15.59 8.88 2.97
N ILE A 41 -16.73 8.32 2.55
CA ILE A 41 -16.90 6.87 2.35
C ILE A 41 -15.94 6.36 1.27
N SER A 42 -15.86 7.06 0.14
CA SER A 42 -14.96 6.70 -0.96
C SER A 42 -13.49 6.71 -0.53
N ILE A 43 -13.08 7.73 0.24
CA ILE A 43 -11.72 7.83 0.77
C ILE A 43 -11.46 6.68 1.75
N GLY A 44 -12.39 6.40 2.67
CA GLY A 44 -12.24 5.32 3.65
C GLY A 44 -12.08 3.95 2.98
N LEU A 45 -12.92 3.64 1.99
CA LEU A 45 -12.82 2.39 1.23
C LEU A 45 -11.52 2.29 0.43
N GLY A 46 -11.13 3.37 -0.24
CA GLY A 46 -9.89 3.41 -1.02
C GLY A 46 -8.64 3.29 -0.13
N LEU A 47 -8.65 3.91 1.04
CA LEU A 47 -7.57 3.84 2.00
C LEU A 47 -7.42 2.44 2.58
N ASN A 48 -8.52 1.80 3.00
CA ASN A 48 -8.48 0.41 3.49
C ASN A 48 -7.87 -0.52 2.44
N LYS A 49 -8.33 -0.45 1.19
CA LYS A 49 -7.75 -1.25 0.09
C LYS A 49 -6.26 -0.96 -0.10
N THR A 50 -5.88 0.31 -0.07
CA THR A 50 -4.48 0.72 -0.28
C THR A 50 -3.57 0.24 0.86
N ILE A 51 -4.03 0.35 2.11
CA ILE A 51 -3.30 -0.15 3.29
C ILE A 51 -3.20 -1.67 3.22
N ASP A 52 -4.30 -2.37 2.95
CA ASP A 52 -4.30 -3.83 2.83
C ASP A 52 -3.32 -4.30 1.75
N GLU A 53 -3.31 -3.66 0.58
CA GLU A 53 -2.35 -3.96 -0.49
C GLU A 53 -0.90 -3.64 -0.09
N GLN A 54 -0.64 -2.51 0.56
CA GLN A 54 0.72 -2.13 0.95
C GLN A 54 1.24 -3.04 2.06
N VAL A 55 0.43 -3.32 3.08
CA VAL A 55 0.80 -4.18 4.21
C VAL A 55 0.95 -5.62 3.76
N SER A 56 0.03 -6.15 2.95
CA SER A 56 0.14 -7.51 2.41
C SER A 56 1.36 -7.70 1.52
N LYS A 57 1.74 -6.71 0.69
CA LYS A 57 2.93 -6.78 -0.17
C LYS A 57 4.24 -6.62 0.60
N VAL A 58 4.28 -5.77 1.63
CA VAL A 58 5.55 -5.46 2.33
C VAL A 58 5.82 -6.43 3.47
N PHE A 59 4.79 -6.79 4.23
CA PHE A 59 4.95 -7.62 5.42
C PHE A 59 4.40 -9.02 5.22
N GLY A 60 3.45 -9.24 4.31
CA GLY A 60 2.68 -10.49 4.28
C GLY A 60 1.84 -10.62 5.54
N VAL A 61 0.57 -11.00 5.40
CA VAL A 61 -0.37 -10.93 6.53
C VAL A 61 0.02 -11.89 7.68
N ASP A 62 0.81 -12.93 7.37
CA ASP A 62 1.26 -13.97 8.30
C ASP A 62 2.80 -14.18 8.27
N THR A 63 3.61 -13.13 8.10
CA THR A 63 5.08 -13.26 8.11
C THR A 63 5.72 -12.66 9.35
N PHE A 64 6.61 -13.42 9.98
CA PHE A 64 7.51 -12.90 11.00
C PHE A 64 8.90 -12.63 10.42
N MET A 65 9.37 -11.39 10.55
CA MET A 65 10.73 -11.02 10.17
C MET A 65 11.64 -11.05 11.40
N LEU A 66 12.59 -11.98 11.41
CA LEU A 66 13.62 -12.06 12.45
C LEU A 66 14.78 -11.14 12.07
N VAL A 67 15.01 -10.10 12.88
CA VAL A 67 16.11 -9.15 12.70
C VAL A 67 17.01 -9.14 13.93
N SER A 68 18.25 -8.69 13.75
CA SER A 68 19.22 -8.60 14.85
C SER A 68 18.74 -7.68 15.97
N GLU A 69 19.14 -7.98 17.20
CA GLU A 69 18.96 -7.05 18.31
C GLU A 69 19.60 -5.70 17.97
N GLY A 70 18.85 -4.60 18.10
CA GLY A 70 19.32 -3.26 17.72
C GLY A 70 19.15 -2.87 16.24
N ALA A 71 18.51 -3.69 15.40
CA ALA A 71 18.25 -3.37 13.98
C ALA A 71 17.49 -2.04 13.75
N PHE A 72 16.68 -1.62 14.72
CA PHE A 72 15.90 -0.38 14.70
C PHE A 72 16.42 0.71 15.67
N GLY A 73 17.63 0.54 16.22
CA GLY A 73 18.23 1.46 17.19
C GLY A 73 18.99 2.63 16.55
N PRO A 74 19.09 3.80 17.23
CA PRO A 74 19.92 4.92 16.80
C PRO A 74 21.40 4.53 16.84
N GLY A 75 22.09 4.57 15.69
CA GLY A 75 23.49 4.12 15.55
C GLY A 75 23.79 3.27 14.32
N ARG A 76 22.86 3.18 13.35
CA ARG A 76 22.94 2.38 12.10
C ARG A 76 24.00 2.87 11.09
N ASN A 77 25.14 3.37 11.56
CA ASN A 77 26.27 3.74 10.73
C ASN A 77 27.24 2.55 10.63
N GLY A 78 26.97 1.64 9.69
CA GLY A 78 28.00 0.81 9.06
C GLY A 78 28.66 -0.28 9.93
N GLY A 79 28.20 -0.53 11.15
CA GLY A 79 28.60 -1.71 11.92
C GLY A 79 27.92 -2.95 11.35
N ALA A 80 28.70 -3.97 11.00
CA ALA A 80 28.22 -5.24 10.48
C ALA A 80 26.99 -5.71 11.27
N ALA A 81 25.82 -5.74 10.62
CA ALA A 81 24.71 -6.55 11.11
C ALA A 81 25.29 -7.95 11.34
N SER A 82 25.24 -8.43 12.57
CA SER A 82 25.72 -9.77 12.90
C SER A 82 25.03 -10.74 11.95
N GLU A 83 25.81 -11.47 11.17
CA GLU A 83 25.28 -12.49 10.28
C GLU A 83 24.84 -13.65 11.17
N TYR A 84 23.54 -13.75 11.43
CA TYR A 84 23.00 -14.88 12.17
C TYR A 84 22.94 -16.08 11.24
N ALA A 85 23.62 -17.15 11.62
CA ALA A 85 23.34 -18.47 11.07
C ALA A 85 21.98 -18.92 11.65
N LEU A 86 20.91 -18.60 10.93
CA LEU A 86 19.58 -19.11 11.25
C LEU A 86 19.53 -20.59 10.87
N ASP A 87 19.20 -21.44 11.83
CA ASP A 87 18.81 -22.82 11.56
C ASP A 87 17.37 -22.83 11.02
N LEU A 88 17.26 -22.94 9.70
CA LEU A 88 15.97 -22.96 9.01
C LEU A 88 15.16 -24.22 9.34
N ASP A 89 15.82 -25.34 9.64
CA ASP A 89 15.15 -26.61 9.93
C ASP A 89 14.50 -26.57 11.31
N ALA A 90 15.17 -25.97 12.30
CA ALA A 90 14.58 -25.70 13.61
C ALA A 90 13.33 -24.80 13.50
N LEU A 91 13.37 -23.75 12.68
CA LEU A 91 12.21 -22.86 12.49
C LEU A 91 11.04 -23.55 11.76
N ARG A 92 11.33 -24.41 10.79
CA ARG A 92 10.31 -25.23 10.09
C ARG A 92 9.65 -26.26 11.01
N SER A 93 10.32 -26.67 12.07
CA SER A 93 9.80 -27.66 13.03
C SER A 93 8.76 -27.10 14.01
N ILE A 94 8.59 -25.77 14.06
CA ILE A 94 7.63 -25.10 14.93
C ILE A 94 6.23 -25.24 14.34
N ASP A 95 5.27 -25.71 15.15
CA ASP A 95 3.89 -25.87 14.72
C ASP A 95 3.27 -24.52 14.32
N GLY A 96 2.65 -24.46 13.14
CA GLY A 96 2.12 -23.24 12.53
C GLY A 96 3.07 -22.51 11.55
N VAL A 97 4.36 -22.85 11.49
CA VAL A 97 5.28 -22.28 10.50
C VAL A 97 5.21 -23.08 9.19
N LYS A 98 4.60 -22.49 8.16
CA LYS A 98 4.50 -23.12 6.83
C LYS A 98 5.80 -23.04 6.04
N VAL A 99 6.50 -21.90 6.11
CA VAL A 99 7.70 -21.62 5.32
C VAL A 99 8.67 -20.80 6.17
N ALA A 100 9.95 -21.16 6.10
CA ALA A 100 11.04 -20.35 6.66
C ALA A 100 12.06 -20.06 5.55
N ALA A 101 12.43 -18.79 5.43
CA ALA A 101 13.35 -18.29 4.40
C ALA A 101 14.37 -17.33 5.02
N ALA A 102 15.58 -17.35 4.49
CA ALA A 102 16.65 -16.44 4.87
C ALA A 102 16.81 -15.30 3.83
N LEU A 103 17.08 -14.10 4.34
CA LEU A 103 17.40 -12.90 3.57
C LEU A 103 18.80 -12.41 3.96
N ARG A 104 19.62 -12.08 2.97
CA ARG A 104 20.94 -11.48 3.21
C ARG A 104 21.11 -10.20 2.41
N GLU A 105 21.27 -9.07 3.08
CA GLU A 105 21.52 -7.78 2.43
C GLU A 105 23.01 -7.40 2.59
N ARG A 106 23.69 -7.08 1.48
CA ARG A 106 25.04 -6.52 1.48
C ARG A 106 25.16 -5.39 0.47
N THR A 107 25.70 -4.26 0.91
CA THR A 107 26.11 -3.19 -0.02
C THR A 107 27.43 -3.56 -0.66
N GLY A 108 27.42 -3.73 -1.98
CA GLY A 108 28.61 -3.98 -2.80
C GLY A 108 28.99 -2.75 -3.61
N PHE A 109 30.29 -2.58 -3.85
CA PHE A 109 30.76 -1.65 -4.88
C PHE A 109 30.60 -2.32 -6.24
N VAL A 110 29.77 -1.75 -7.12
CA VAL A 110 29.46 -2.30 -8.44
C VAL A 110 30.07 -1.41 -9.51
N VAL A 111 30.77 -2.02 -10.45
CA VAL A 111 31.36 -1.36 -11.62
C VAL A 111 30.61 -1.85 -12.85
N GLY A 112 29.78 -0.99 -13.43
CA GLY A 112 29.04 -1.25 -14.66
C GLY A 112 29.90 -1.06 -15.92
N PRO A 113 29.41 -1.56 -17.08
CA PRO A 113 30.11 -1.43 -18.35
C PRO A 113 30.34 0.04 -18.71
N THR A 114 31.47 0.30 -19.36
CA THR A 114 31.91 1.65 -19.76
C THR A 114 30.89 2.27 -20.71
N GLY A 115 30.41 3.46 -20.38
CA GLY A 115 29.54 4.23 -21.28
C GLY A 115 30.30 4.77 -22.49
N PRO A 116 29.59 5.35 -23.48
CA PRO A 116 30.20 5.96 -24.68
C PRO A 116 31.28 7.02 -24.37
N ASP A 117 31.25 7.59 -23.16
CA ASP A 117 32.17 8.63 -22.67
C ASP A 117 33.47 8.09 -22.04
N GLY A 118 33.75 6.78 -22.17
CA GLY A 118 34.99 6.16 -21.68
C GLY A 118 35.11 6.06 -20.15
N LYS A 119 34.09 6.45 -19.39
CA LYS A 119 34.05 6.33 -17.93
C LYS A 119 33.20 5.13 -17.50
N ALA A 120 33.74 4.31 -16.59
CA ALA A 120 33.00 3.23 -15.97
C ALA A 120 31.93 3.81 -15.03
N LYS A 121 30.68 3.31 -15.14
CA LYS A 121 29.61 3.66 -14.21
C LYS A 121 29.85 2.90 -12.91
N GLN A 122 30.50 3.55 -11.96
CA GLN A 122 30.76 3.00 -10.63
C GLN A 122 29.79 3.57 -9.61
N GLY A 123 29.30 2.72 -8.70
CA GLY A 123 28.40 3.13 -7.62
C GLY A 123 28.28 2.05 -6.55
N PHE A 124 27.71 2.43 -5.41
CA PHE A 124 27.33 1.47 -4.38
C PHE A 124 25.91 0.99 -4.66
N LEU A 125 25.75 -0.32 -4.77
CA LEU A 125 24.44 -0.94 -4.91
C LEU A 125 24.23 -1.90 -3.75
N THR A 126 23.05 -1.82 -3.15
CA THR A 126 22.59 -2.84 -2.21
C THR A 126 22.25 -4.09 -3.00
N VAL A 127 22.93 -5.19 -2.68
CA VAL A 127 22.66 -6.52 -3.22
C VAL A 127 21.92 -7.32 -2.16
N MET A 128 20.78 -7.88 -2.55
CA MET A 128 19.94 -8.70 -1.68
C MET A 128 19.98 -10.14 -2.19
N GLY A 129 20.49 -11.04 -1.35
CA GLY A 129 20.43 -12.49 -1.55
C GLY A 129 19.15 -13.04 -0.94
N LEU A 130 18.33 -13.68 -1.76
CA LEU A 130 17.11 -14.36 -1.36
C LEU A 130 17.35 -15.88 -1.38
N SER A 131 16.87 -16.59 -0.36
CA SER A 131 16.76 -18.06 -0.43
C SER A 131 15.71 -18.47 -1.47
N SER A 132 15.91 -19.61 -2.13
CA SER A 132 15.03 -20.11 -3.21
C SER A 132 13.57 -20.26 -2.78
N GLU A 133 13.36 -20.59 -1.51
CA GLU A 133 12.07 -20.77 -0.86
C GLU A 133 11.28 -19.47 -0.75
N LEU A 134 11.98 -18.33 -0.69
CA LEU A 134 11.37 -17.00 -0.67
C LEU A 134 10.75 -16.63 -2.03
N MET A 135 11.25 -17.22 -3.12
CA MET A 135 10.74 -16.98 -4.48
C MET A 135 9.63 -17.98 -4.89
N THR A 136 9.54 -19.12 -4.21
CA THR A 136 8.65 -20.24 -4.59
C THR A 136 7.45 -20.36 -3.66
N ASP A 137 7.66 -20.20 -2.34
CA ASP A 137 6.63 -20.49 -1.34
C ASP A 137 6.12 -19.23 -0.61
N PHE A 138 6.83 -18.11 -0.71
CA PHE A 138 6.37 -16.81 -0.19
C PHE A 138 5.63 -15.99 -1.26
N SER A 139 4.33 -16.27 -1.42
CA SER A 139 3.45 -15.55 -2.35
C SER A 139 3.33 -14.04 -2.07
N SER A 140 3.61 -13.60 -0.84
CA SER A 140 3.66 -12.18 -0.46
C SER A 140 4.83 -11.42 -1.11
N PHE A 141 5.93 -12.09 -1.44
CA PHE A 141 7.13 -11.47 -2.02
C PHE A 141 7.15 -11.48 -3.55
N THR A 142 6.44 -12.40 -4.19
CA THR A 142 6.45 -12.57 -5.66
C THR A 142 5.20 -12.07 -6.38
N GLY A 143 4.03 -12.01 -5.71
CA GLY A 143 2.75 -11.67 -6.35
C GLY A 143 2.31 -12.73 -7.39
N PRO A 144 1.00 -13.00 -7.58
CA PRO A 144 -0.13 -12.07 -7.53
C PRO A 144 -1.15 -12.41 -6.42
N LEU A 145 -1.82 -11.37 -5.93
CA LEU A 145 -2.95 -11.46 -5.01
C LEU A 145 -4.23 -11.71 -5.83
N ASP A 146 -4.68 -12.97 -5.90
CA ASP A 146 -6.03 -13.31 -6.35
C ASP A 146 -6.49 -14.60 -5.64
N VAL A 147 -7.31 -14.41 -4.59
CA VAL A 147 -8.58 -15.12 -4.34
C VAL A 147 -9.51 -14.20 -3.53
#